data_AF-A0A1M7DA33-F1
#
_entry.id   AF-A0A1M7DA33-F1
#
_cell.length_a   1.000
_cell.length_b   1.000
_cell.length_c   1.000
_cell.angle_alpha   90.00
_cell.angle_beta   90.00
_cell.angle_gamma   90.00
#
_symmetry.space_group_name_H-M   'P 1'
#
loop_
_entity.id
_entity.type
_entity.pdbx_description
1 polymer ?
#
loop_
_entity_poly.entity_id
_entity_poly.type
_entity_poly.pdbx_seq_one_letter_code
_entity_poly.pdbx_strand_id
1 'polypeptide(L)'
;MKKTILIITSILLVIVIAFTMYWNLPIEITRKSDIQFGNQLIKNIETYQTINKKFPENQDWKTLEKLGFQKEGLETKPYYSTNHQDSYELIYKDEFEGPYLLWNSQEKNGR
;
A
#
# COMPACT_ATOMS: atom_id res chain seq x y z
N MET A 1 -36.74 -16.34 25.28
CA MET A 1 -35.74 -15.48 25.95
C MET A 1 -34.42 -16.21 26.22
N LYS A 2 -34.35 -17.22 27.10
CA LYS A 2 -33.09 -17.93 27.43
C LYS A 2 -32.36 -18.53 26.21
N LYS A 3 -33.08 -19.21 25.31
CA LYS A 3 -32.52 -19.78 24.07
C LYS A 3 -32.01 -18.69 23.11
N THR A 4 -32.74 -17.58 23.00
CA THR A 4 -32.35 -16.42 22.18
C THR A 4 -31.07 -15.76 22.71
N ILE A 5 -30.95 -15.60 24.04
CA ILE A 5 -29.75 -15.07 24.70
C ILE A 5 -28.55 -15.98 24.45
N LEU A 6 -28.72 -17.30 24.55
CA LEU A 6 -27.68 -18.29 24.24
C LEU A 6 -27.19 -18.19 22.79
N ILE A 7 -28.11 -18.06 21.83
CA ILE A 7 -27.77 -17.90 20.41
C ILE A 7 -26.99 -16.60 20.18
N ILE A 8 -27.47 -15.47 20.72
CA ILE A 8 -26.79 -14.16 20.56
C ILE A 8 -25.40 -14.19 21.19
N THR A 9 -25.27 -14.78 22.38
CA THR A 9 -23.97 -14.92 23.08
C THR A 9 -23.01 -15.79 22.27
N SER A 10 -23.49 -16.89 21.69
CA SER A 10 -22.69 -17.74 20.82
C SER A 10 -22.21 -17.01 19.56
N ILE A 11 -23.06 -16.19 18.94
CA ILE A 11 -22.69 -15.42 17.75
C ILE A 11 -21.62 -14.37 18.11
N LEU A 12 -21.80 -13.65 19.21
CA LEU A 12 -20.82 -12.69 19.70
C LEU A 12 -19.46 -13.36 19.97
N LEU A 13 -19.45 -14.54 20.57
CA LEU A 13 -18.22 -15.30 20.82
C LEU A 13 -17.49 -15.62 19.51
N VAL A 14 -18.22 -16.06 18.47
CA VAL A 14 -17.66 -16.36 17.15
C VAL A 14 -17.08 -15.11 16.50
N ILE A 15 -17.77 -13.97 16.59
CA ILE A 15 -17.28 -12.69 16.05
C ILE A 15 -15.97 -12.27 16.72
N VAL A 16 -15.89 -12.38 18.05
CA VAL A 16 -14.66 -12.05 18.80
C VAL A 16 -13.50 -12.95 18.36
N ILE A 17 -13.73 -14.26 18.25
CA ILE A 17 -12.70 -15.21 17.79
C ILE A 17 -12.25 -14.89 16.35
N ALA A 18 -13.18 -14.59 15.45
CA ALA A 18 -12.85 -14.22 14.08
C ALA A 18 -12.01 -12.92 14.04
N PHE A 19 -12.36 -11.94 14.87
CA PHE A 19 -11.64 -10.66 14.95
C PHE A 19 -10.22 -10.85 15.49
N THR A 20 -10.04 -11.65 16.54
CA THR A 20 -8.71 -11.93 17.11
C THR A 20 -7.84 -12.75 16.15
N MET A 21 -8.43 -13.66 15.38
CA MET A 21 -7.71 -14.36 14.31
C MET A 21 -7.28 -13.42 13.20
N TYR A 22 -8.16 -12.51 12.76
CA TYR A 22 -7.84 -11.53 11.72
C TYR A 22 -6.68 -10.62 12.13
N TRP A 23 -6.67 -10.15 13.38
CA TRP A 23 -5.58 -9.31 13.92
C TRP A 23 -4.24 -10.05 14.06
N ASN A 24 -4.25 -11.38 14.16
CA ASN A 24 -3.03 -12.20 14.20
C ASN A 24 -2.58 -12.69 12.82
N LEU A 25 -3.23 -12.28 11.73
CA LEU A 25 -2.79 -12.66 10.40
C LEU A 25 -1.50 -11.90 10.04
N PRO A 26 -0.52 -12.59 9.42
CA PRO A 26 0.67 -11.94 8.88
C PRO A 26 0.33 -10.79 7.91
N ILE A 27 1.16 -9.74 7.92
CA ILE A 27 0.95 -8.53 7.12
C ILE A 27 0.92 -8.84 5.62
N GLU A 28 1.64 -9.86 5.19
CA GLU A 28 1.68 -10.32 3.79
C GLU A 28 0.32 -10.80 3.30
N ILE A 29 -0.55 -11.24 4.22
CA ILE A 29 -1.91 -11.70 3.92
C ILE A 29 -2.88 -10.53 3.94
N THR A 30 -2.87 -9.74 5.03
CA THR A 30 -3.82 -8.63 5.21
C THR A 30 -3.58 -7.48 4.23
N ARG A 31 -2.32 -7.27 3.80
CA ARG A 31 -1.91 -6.22 2.86
C ARG A 31 -1.48 -6.76 1.50
N LYS A 32 -1.83 -8.01 1.17
CA LYS A 32 -1.44 -8.64 -0.10
C LYS A 32 -1.78 -7.78 -1.33
N SER A 33 -2.97 -7.21 -1.34
CA SER A 33 -3.44 -6.36 -2.44
C SER A 33 -2.61 -5.08 -2.56
N ASP A 34 -2.30 -4.43 -1.43
CA ASP A 34 -1.50 -3.20 -1.38
C ASP A 34 -0.07 -3.46 -1.86
N ILE A 35 0.53 -4.59 -1.45
CA ILE A 35 1.85 -5.03 -1.91
C ILE A 35 1.85 -5.30 -3.43
N GLN A 36 0.83 -6.01 -3.93
CA GLN A 36 0.71 -6.30 -5.36
C GLN A 36 0.59 -5.02 -6.20
N PHE A 37 -0.23 -4.07 -5.75
CA PHE A 37 -0.38 -2.78 -6.40
C PHE A 37 0.92 -1.97 -6.35
N GLY A 38 1.58 -1.89 -5.20
CA GLY A 38 2.89 -1.23 -5.06
C GLY A 38 3.94 -1.80 -6.02
N ASN A 39 4.03 -3.13 -6.14
CA ASN A 39 4.92 -3.80 -7.09
C ASN A 39 4.60 -3.45 -8.55
N GLN A 40 3.32 -3.32 -8.89
CA GLN A 40 2.90 -2.89 -10.23
C GLN A 40 3.33 -1.44 -10.51
N LEU A 41 3.15 -0.52 -9.55
CA LEU A 41 3.59 0.87 -9.68
C LEU A 41 5.11 0.97 -9.86
N ILE A 42 5.89 0.23 -9.07
CA ILE A 42 7.36 0.15 -9.19
C ILE A 42 7.75 -0.22 -10.62
N LYS A 43 7.14 -1.29 -11.18
CA LYS A 43 7.41 -1.73 -12.55
C LYS A 43 7.08 -0.65 -13.58
N ASN A 44 5.97 0.06 -13.40
CA ASN A 44 5.55 1.12 -14.31
C ASN A 44 6.53 2.31 -14.26
N ILE A 45 6.97 2.71 -13.06
CA ILE A 45 7.96 3.77 -12.86
C ILE A 45 9.31 3.40 -13.49
N GLU A 46 9.78 2.17 -13.30
CA GLU A 46 11.04 1.69 -13.90
C GLU A 46 10.96 1.67 -15.44
N THR A 47 9.82 1.25 -15.99
CA THR A 47 9.57 1.29 -17.42
C THR A 47 9.59 2.74 -17.93
N TYR A 48 8.90 3.65 -17.22
CA TYR A 48 8.91 5.07 -17.54
C TYR A 48 10.31 5.66 -17.51
N GLN A 49 11.11 5.37 -16.48
CA GLN A 49 12.48 5.85 -16.33
C GLN A 49 13.36 5.36 -17.48
N THR A 50 13.21 4.09 -17.87
CA THR A 50 13.98 3.49 -18.97
C THR A 50 13.74 4.22 -20.29
N ILE A 51 12.49 4.61 -20.56
CA ILE A 51 12.05 5.29 -21.79
C ILE A 51 12.39 6.78 -21.76
N ASN A 52 12.08 7.47 -20.67
CA ASN A 52 12.15 8.93 -20.57
C ASN A 52 13.47 9.44 -19.98
N LYS A 53 14.34 8.53 -19.51
CA LYS A 53 15.62 8.84 -18.85
C LYS A 53 15.51 9.70 -17.60
N LYS A 54 14.32 9.78 -17.00
CA LYS A 54 14.03 10.49 -15.77
C LYS A 54 12.86 9.85 -15.04
N PHE A 55 12.76 10.11 -13.74
CA PHE A 55 11.58 9.72 -12.98
C PHE A 55 10.38 10.65 -13.26
N PRO A 56 9.14 10.17 -13.04
CA PRO A 56 7.95 11.01 -13.06
C PRO A 56 8.07 12.18 -12.07
N GLU A 57 7.62 13.36 -12.47
CA GLU A 57 7.63 14.55 -11.62
C GLU A 57 6.57 14.43 -10.51
N ASN A 58 6.90 14.84 -9.28
CA ASN A 58 6.01 14.75 -8.10
C ASN A 58 4.63 15.40 -8.32
N GLN A 59 4.59 16.47 -9.11
CA GLN A 59 3.37 17.25 -9.37
C GLN A 59 2.76 16.98 -10.76
N ASP A 60 3.36 16.09 -11.57
CA ASP A 60 2.80 15.72 -12.88
C ASP A 60 1.73 14.64 -12.70
N TRP A 61 0.58 15.08 -12.19
CA TRP A 61 -0.55 14.21 -11.92
C TRP A 61 -1.01 13.42 -13.16
N LYS A 62 -0.92 14.02 -14.35
CA LYS A 62 -1.30 13.35 -15.61
C LYS A 62 -0.39 12.17 -15.92
N THR A 63 0.90 12.29 -15.64
CA THR A 63 1.84 11.18 -15.79
C THR A 63 1.63 10.15 -14.68
N LEU A 64 1.47 10.58 -13.43
CA LEU A 64 1.26 9.66 -12.30
C LEU A 64 -0.03 8.82 -12.46
N GLU A 65 -1.14 9.43 -12.86
CA GLU A 65 -2.40 8.73 -13.14
C GLU A 65 -2.23 7.67 -14.25
N LYS A 66 -1.49 7.98 -15.32
CA LYS A 66 -1.18 7.01 -16.38
C LYS A 66 -0.31 5.85 -15.90
N LEU A 67 0.51 6.06 -14.88
CA LEU A 67 1.32 5.02 -14.25
C LEU A 67 0.51 4.16 -13.26
N GLY A 68 -0.74 4.55 -12.99
CA GLY A 68 -1.68 3.82 -12.16
C GLY A 68 -1.87 4.40 -10.76
N PHE A 69 -1.28 5.56 -10.45
CA PHE A 69 -1.48 6.20 -9.15
C PHE A 69 -2.93 6.66 -8.97
N GLN A 70 -3.43 6.51 -7.75
CA GLN A 70 -4.72 7.05 -7.33
C GLN A 70 -4.51 8.34 -6.55
N LYS A 71 -5.40 9.32 -6.74
CA LYS A 71 -5.36 10.60 -6.02
C LYS A 71 -6.08 10.45 -4.70
N GLU A 72 -5.42 10.84 -3.62
CA GLU A 72 -6.02 10.91 -2.29
C GLU A 72 -5.76 12.32 -1.74
N GLY A 73 -6.76 13.19 -1.88
CA GLY A 73 -6.62 14.61 -1.56
C GLY A 73 -5.59 15.32 -2.45
N LEU A 74 -4.50 15.79 -1.83
CA LEU A 74 -3.39 16.45 -2.51
C LEU A 74 -2.20 15.52 -2.81
N GLU A 75 -2.29 14.26 -2.38
CA GLU A 75 -1.22 13.27 -2.50
C GLU A 75 -1.65 12.08 -3.35
N THR A 76 -0.71 11.16 -3.58
CA THR A 76 -0.96 9.87 -4.21
C THR A 76 -1.14 8.79 -3.15
N LYS A 77 -1.91 7.74 -3.46
CA LYS A 77 -1.94 6.50 -2.70
C LYS A 77 -1.39 5.35 -3.55
N PRO A 78 -0.27 4.71 -3.15
CA PRO A 78 0.67 5.11 -2.09
C PRO A 78 1.37 6.43 -2.37
N TYR A 79 1.95 7.03 -1.33
CA TYR A 79 2.70 8.29 -1.44
C TYR A 79 3.92 8.09 -2.33
N TYR A 80 4.05 8.95 -3.32
CA TYR A 80 5.17 8.98 -4.25
C TYR A 80 5.99 10.25 -4.06
N SER A 81 7.31 10.09 -4.05
CA SER A 81 8.24 11.21 -4.10
C SER A 81 9.49 10.86 -4.87
N THR A 82 10.02 11.80 -5.64
CA THR A 82 11.29 11.70 -6.37
C THR A 82 12.18 12.90 -6.07
N ASN A 83 13.48 12.69 -6.11
CA ASN A 83 14.49 13.76 -6.14
C ASN A 83 14.89 14.14 -7.58
N HIS A 84 14.07 13.75 -8.57
CA HIS A 84 14.21 14.00 -10.02
C HIS A 84 15.35 13.25 -10.72
N GLN A 85 16.46 12.94 -10.04
CA GLN A 85 17.69 12.51 -10.70
C GLN A 85 18.02 11.05 -10.42
N ASP A 86 18.03 10.62 -9.16
CA ASP A 86 18.71 9.37 -8.79
C ASP A 86 17.84 8.42 -7.96
N SER A 87 16.70 8.88 -7.44
CA SER A 87 15.83 8.02 -6.66
C SER A 87 14.38 8.45 -6.58
N TYR A 88 13.52 7.46 -6.38
CA TYR A 88 12.16 7.66 -5.93
C TYR A 88 11.83 6.79 -4.72
N GLU A 89 10.80 7.21 -4.01
CA GLU A 89 10.21 6.52 -2.87
C GLU A 89 8.74 6.23 -3.11
N LEU A 90 8.31 5.07 -2.63
CA LEU A 90 6.90 4.67 -2.57
C LEU A 90 6.57 4.27 -1.14
N ILE A 91 5.58 4.93 -0.54
CA ILE A 91 5.25 4.71 0.87
C ILE A 91 3.74 4.47 1.04
N TYR A 92 3.37 3.31 1.54
CA TYR A 92 2.04 3.08 2.10
C TYR A 92 2.06 3.45 3.58
N LYS A 93 1.50 4.62 3.92
CA LYS A 93 1.25 5.01 5.31
C LYS A 93 -0.19 4.70 5.66
N ASP A 94 -0.41 4.17 6.85
CA ASP A 94 -1.72 4.16 7.49
C ASP A 94 -1.61 5.05 8.74
N GLU A 95 -2.70 5.70 9.13
CA GLU A 95 -2.65 6.87 10.03
C GLU A 95 -2.09 6.56 11.45
N PHE A 96 -2.01 5.29 11.83
CA PHE A 96 -1.61 4.86 13.18
C PHE A 96 -0.56 3.74 13.24
N GLU A 97 -0.13 3.19 12.10
CA GLU A 97 0.89 2.13 12.05
C GLU A 97 2.02 2.49 11.07
N GLY A 98 3.24 2.01 11.33
CA GLY A 98 4.40 2.23 10.47
C GLY A 98 4.16 1.75 9.03
N PRO A 99 4.96 2.19 8.05
CA PRO A 99 4.66 1.93 6.65
C PRO A 99 4.73 0.44 6.32
N TYR A 100 3.62 -0.12 5.83
CA TYR A 100 3.55 -1.53 5.42
C TYR A 100 4.26 -1.81 4.10
N LEU A 101 4.51 -0.75 3.33
CA LEU A 101 5.39 -0.77 2.17
C LEU A 101 6.22 0.50 2.21
N LEU A 102 7.52 0.30 2.29
CA LEU A 102 8.54 1.32 2.10
C LEU A 102 9.44 0.81 0.99
N TRP A 103 9.45 1.53 -0.13
CA TRP A 103 10.33 1.23 -1.25
C TRP A 103 11.17 2.45 -1.56
N ASN A 104 12.49 2.26 -1.61
CA ASN A 104 13.43 3.24 -2.09
C ASN A 104 14.24 2.63 -3.24
N SER A 105 14.27 3.30 -4.39
CA SER A 105 14.92 2.76 -5.59
C SER A 105 16.45 2.61 -5.47
N GLN A 106 17.09 3.28 -4.51
CA GLN A 106 18.54 3.13 -4.27
C GLN A 106 18.89 1.86 -3.50
N GLU A 107 18.02 1.41 -2.58
CA GLU A 107 18.25 0.18 -1.81
C GLU A 107 18.28 -1.07 -2.71
N LYS A 108 17.58 -1.03 -3.85
CA LYS A 108 17.63 -2.09 -4.87
C LYS A 108 19.00 -2.22 -5.54
N ASN A 109 19.76 -1.12 -5.67
CA ASN A 109 21.07 -1.12 -6.35
C ASN A 109 22.24 -1.50 -5.41
N GLY A 110 21.97 -1.68 -4.11
CA GLY A 110 22.97 -2.00 -3.10
C GLY A 110 23.03 -3.46 -2.64
N ARG A 111 22.30 -4.39 -3.31
CA ARG A 111 22.33 -5.83 -3.04
C ARG A 111 22.81 -6.63 -4.24
#